data_AF-A0A511ZN68-F1
#
_entry.id   AF-A0A511ZN68-F1
#
_cell.length_a   1.000
_cell.length_b   1.000
_cell.length_c   1.000
_cell.angle_alpha   90.00
_cell.angle_beta   90.00
_cell.angle_gamma   90.00
#
_symmetry.space_group_name_H-M   'P 1'
#
loop_
_entity.id
_entity.type
_entity.pdbx_description
1 polymer ?
#
loop_
_entity_poly.entity_id
_entity_poly.type
_entity_poly.pdbx_seq_one_letter_code
_entity_poly.pdbx_strand_id
1 'polypeptide(L)'
;MLENIEIDYFNSNDSDIEKIAKLYCMTFLTDNILLEDKENAVKNIRKHTGYEGFIGLKCKDAKGKLIGLHMAIQVCPNNFTEKKLLINYQTIK
;
A
#
# COMPACT_ATOMS: atom_id res chain seq x y z
N MET A 1 -26.44 10.62 -0.74
CA MET A 1 -26.01 10.68 0.67
C MET A 1 -24.57 10.21 0.68
N LEU A 2 -23.64 11.01 1.21
CA LEU A 2 -22.28 10.53 1.46
C LEU A 2 -22.42 9.41 2.49
N GLU A 3 -22.10 8.18 2.10
CA GLU A 3 -21.98 7.08 3.06
C GLU A 3 -20.99 7.51 4.15
N ASN A 4 -21.25 7.15 5.41
CA ASN A 4 -20.27 7.38 6.47
C ASN A 4 -19.04 6.51 6.16
N ILE A 5 -18.02 7.13 5.57
CA ILE A 5 -16.74 6.50 5.27
C ILE A 5 -15.78 6.81 6.41
N GLU A 6 -15.27 5.76 7.03
CA GLU A 6 -14.18 5.84 8.01
C GLU A 6 -12.85 5.67 7.28
N ILE A 7 -11.89 6.54 7.57
CA ILE A 7 -10.55 6.50 6.98
C ILE A 7 -9.54 6.33 8.10
N ASP A 8 -8.76 5.25 8.03
CA ASP A 8 -7.73 4.90 9.01
C ASP A 8 -6.37 4.69 8.36
N TYR A 9 -5.32 4.82 9.16
CA TYR A 9 -3.99 4.34 8.78
C TYR A 9 -3.88 2.83 8.95
N PHE A 10 -3.05 2.18 8.14
CA PHE A 10 -2.68 0.78 8.32
C PHE A 10 -1.15 0.60 8.23
N ASN A 11 -0.67 -0.47 8.86
CA ASN A 11 0.75 -0.85 8.86
C ASN A 11 0.92 -2.37 8.72
N SER A 12 2.14 -2.86 8.90
CA SER A 12 2.51 -4.28 8.73
C SER A 12 1.80 -5.25 9.66
N ASN A 13 1.24 -4.76 10.78
CA ASN A 13 0.54 -5.54 11.79
C ASN A 13 -0.98 -5.30 11.80
N ASP A 14 -1.52 -4.62 10.79
CA ASP A 14 -2.95 -4.32 10.72
C ASP A 14 -3.80 -5.60 10.67
N SER A 15 -4.85 -5.66 11.48
CA SER A 15 -5.75 -6.82 11.53
C SER A 15 -6.51 -7.08 10.22
N ASP A 16 -6.66 -6.05 9.37
CA ASP A 16 -7.31 -6.13 8.07
C ASP A 16 -6.34 -6.46 6.92
N ILE A 17 -5.08 -6.81 7.19
CA ILE A 17 -4.04 -7.00 6.16
C ILE A 17 -4.45 -7.98 5.04
N GLU A 18 -5.18 -9.04 5.38
CA GLU A 18 -5.70 -10.03 4.43
C GLU A 18 -6.76 -9.44 3.49
N LYS A 19 -7.60 -8.53 4.00
CA LYS A 19 -8.62 -7.82 3.22
C LYS A 19 -7.97 -6.76 2.33
N ILE A 20 -6.95 -6.07 2.85
CA ILE A 20 -6.14 -5.09 2.10
C ILE A 20 -5.44 -5.79 0.94
N ALA A 21 -4.81 -6.94 1.17
CA ALA A 21 -4.17 -7.73 0.12
C ALA A 21 -5.17 -8.18 -0.95
N LYS A 22 -6.36 -8.65 -0.56
CA LYS A 22 -7.41 -8.99 -1.52
C LYS A 22 -7.81 -7.78 -2.37
N LEU A 23 -8.04 -6.62 -1.76
CA LEU A 23 -8.43 -5.41 -2.48
C LEU A 23 -7.30 -4.90 -3.40
N TYR A 24 -6.05 -5.03 -2.96
CA TYR A 24 -4.86 -4.76 -3.79
C TYR A 24 -4.84 -5.67 -5.02
N CYS A 25 -4.99 -6.98 -4.84
CA CYS A 25 -5.07 -7.93 -5.96
C CYS A 25 -6.22 -7.57 -6.90
N MET A 26 -7.41 -7.24 -6.40
CA MET A 26 -8.53 -6.82 -7.24
C MET A 26 -8.29 -5.52 -8.00
N THR A 27 -7.39 -4.66 -7.52
CA THR A 27 -7.06 -3.36 -8.14
C THR A 27 -6.01 -3.51 -9.24
N PHE A 28 -5.02 -4.38 -9.04
CA PHE A 28 -3.83 -4.47 -9.90
C PHE A 28 -3.68 -5.77 -10.66
N LEU A 29 -4.42 -6.82 -10.29
CA LEU A 29 -4.45 -8.12 -10.97
C LEU A 29 -5.80 -8.31 -11.68
N THR A 30 -5.81 -9.19 -12.68
CA THR A 30 -7.00 -9.55 -13.45
C THR A 30 -7.90 -10.53 -12.70
N ASP A 31 -9.04 -10.89 -13.30
CA ASP A 31 -10.15 -11.60 -12.65
C ASP A 31 -9.80 -12.97 -12.02
N ASN A 32 -8.68 -13.58 -12.40
CA ASN A 32 -8.25 -14.90 -11.91
C ASN A 32 -7.19 -14.79 -10.82
N ILE A 33 -7.53 -14.15 -9.69
CA ILE A 33 -6.65 -14.06 -8.52
C ILE A 33 -6.48 -15.45 -7.91
N LEU A 34 -5.27 -16.00 -7.98
CA LEU A 34 -4.91 -17.26 -7.34
C LEU A 34 -4.68 -17.04 -5.84
N LEU A 35 -4.73 -18.13 -5.05
CA LEU A 35 -4.38 -18.08 -3.63
C LEU A 35 -2.96 -17.54 -3.42
N GLU A 36 -2.02 -17.99 -4.26
CA GLU A 36 -0.63 -17.55 -4.23
C GLU A 36 -0.48 -16.04 -4.46
N ASP A 37 -1.27 -15.45 -5.35
CA ASP A 37 -1.26 -14.01 -5.60
C ASP A 37 -1.60 -13.22 -4.35
N LYS A 38 -2.62 -13.69 -3.61
CA LYS A 38 -3.04 -13.08 -2.35
C LYS A 38 -1.94 -13.23 -1.28
N GLU A 39 -1.34 -14.40 -1.15
CA GLU A 39 -0.25 -14.63 -0.19
C GLU A 39 0.97 -13.74 -0.50
N ASN A 40 1.32 -13.61 -1.78
CA ASN A 40 2.40 -12.75 -2.24
C ASN A 40 2.05 -11.26 -2.02
N ALA A 41 0.81 -10.86 -2.24
CA ALA A 41 0.35 -9.52 -1.91
C ALA A 41 0.46 -9.23 -0.41
N VAL A 42 0.05 -10.15 0.49
CA VAL A 42 0.22 -9.99 1.94
C VAL A 42 1.70 -9.81 2.30
N LYS A 43 2.58 -10.68 1.78
CA LYS A 43 4.03 -10.58 2.01
C LYS A 43 4.57 -9.22 1.56
N ASN A 44 4.18 -8.78 0.37
CA ASN A 44 4.63 -7.51 -0.19
C ASN A 44 4.12 -6.31 0.62
N ILE A 45 2.83 -6.28 0.97
CA ILE A 45 2.27 -5.19 1.76
C ILE A 45 2.94 -5.11 3.13
N ARG A 46 3.10 -6.24 3.84
CA ARG A 46 3.81 -6.27 5.13
C ARG A 46 5.24 -5.75 5.03
N LYS A 47 5.94 -6.09 3.95
CA LYS A 47 7.31 -5.60 3.71
C LYS A 47 7.33 -4.09 3.49
N HIS A 48 6.51 -3.56 2.60
CA HIS A 48 6.55 -2.15 2.19
C HIS A 48 5.95 -1.21 3.24
N THR A 49 4.97 -1.68 4.00
CA THR A 49 4.39 -0.94 5.14
C THR A 49 5.39 -0.74 6.28
N GLY A 50 6.47 -1.54 6.33
CA GLY A 50 7.56 -1.37 7.29
C GLY A 50 8.63 -0.36 6.85
N TYR A 51 8.55 0.19 5.65
CA TYR A 51 9.53 1.18 5.18
C TYR A 51 9.31 2.54 5.85
N GLU A 52 10.41 3.20 6.21
CA GLU A 52 10.36 4.55 6.75
C GLU A 52 9.71 5.51 5.74
N GLY A 53 8.78 6.33 6.23
CA GLY A 53 8.00 7.25 5.40
C GLY A 53 6.84 6.59 4.65
N PHE A 54 6.61 5.28 4.79
CA PHE A 54 5.41 4.67 4.23
C PHE A 54 4.14 5.24 4.88
N ILE A 55 3.14 5.55 4.06
CA ILE A 55 1.81 5.98 4.47
C ILE A 55 0.78 5.08 3.79
N GLY A 56 0.09 4.26 4.58
CA GLY A 56 -1.02 3.43 4.15
C GLY A 56 -2.32 3.94 4.72
N LEU A 57 -3.32 4.17 3.88
CA LEU A 57 -4.68 4.53 4.26
C LEU A 57 -5.67 3.45 3.81
N LYS A 58 -6.63 3.14 4.66
CA LYS A 58 -7.74 2.22 4.39
C LYS A 58 -9.07 2.92 4.62
N CYS A 59 -10.05 2.65 3.76
CA CYS A 59 -11.38 3.22 3.87
C CYS A 59 -12.40 2.11 4.14
N LYS A 60 -13.26 2.31 5.14
CA LYS A 60 -14.34 1.41 5.50
C LYS A 60 -15.71 2.08 5.34
N ASP A 61 -16.70 1.30 4.91
CA ASP A 61 -18.09 1.75 4.92
C ASP A 61 -18.68 1.74 6.35
N ALA A 62 -19.92 2.22 6.50
CA ALA A 62 -20.63 2.24 7.77
C ALA A 62 -20.85 0.86 8.42
N LYS A 63 -20.63 -0.24 7.69
CA LYS A 63 -20.71 -1.62 8.18
C LYS A 63 -19.33 -2.20 8.51
N GLY A 64 -18.27 -1.40 8.41
CA GLY A 64 -16.88 -1.82 8.63
C GLY A 64 -16.28 -2.63 7.48
N LYS A 65 -16.93 -2.67 6.31
CA LYS A 65 -16.38 -3.35 5.12
C LYS A 65 -15.31 -2.46 4.50
N LEU A 66 -14.14 -3.03 4.22
CA LEU A 66 -13.08 -2.36 3.48
C LEU A 66 -13.53 -2.10 2.02
N ILE A 67 -13.54 -0.83 1.62
CA ILE A 67 -14.00 -0.37 0.30
C ILE A 67 -12.93 0.37 -0.50
N GLY A 68 -11.82 0.76 0.13
CA GLY A 68 -10.75 1.50 -0.54
C GLY A 68 -9.42 1.39 0.19
N LEU A 69 -8.33 1.57 -0.55
CA LEU A 69 -6.99 1.71 0.00
C LEU A 69 -6.17 2.73 -0.80
N HIS A 70 -5.22 3.37 -0.14
CA HIS A 70 -4.21 4.23 -0.76
C HIS A 70 -2.86 3.97 -0.10
N MET A 71 -1.78 3.98 -0.89
CA MET A 71 -0.42 3.76 -0.42
C MET A 71 0.50 4.79 -1.03
N ALA A 72 1.30 5.43 -0.19
CA ALA A 72 2.29 6.42 -0.57
C ALA A 72 3.59 6.21 0.21
N ILE A 73 4.67 6.77 -0.31
CA ILE A 73 5.94 6.87 0.41
C ILE A 73 6.28 8.35 0.47
N GLN A 74 6.39 8.88 1.70
CA GLN A 74 6.94 10.18 1.94
C GLN A 74 8.44 10.13 1.65
N VAL A 75 8.89 10.99 0.73
CA VAL A 75 10.31 11.15 0.44
C VAL A 75 10.94 11.93 1.60
N CYS A 76 11.61 11.23 2.50
CA CYS A 76 12.42 11.85 3.55
C CYS A 76 13.77 12.31 2.94
N PRO A 77 14.28 13.51 3.29
CA PRO A 77 15.53 14.06 2.76
C PRO A 77 16.81 13.23 3.02
N ASN A 78 16.71 12.12 3.74
CA ASN A 78 17.83 11.23 4.06
C ASN A 78 17.66 9.80 3.51
N ASN A 79 16.54 9.51 2.83
CA ASN A 79 16.30 8.18 2.28
C ASN A 79 17.08 8.00 0.96
N PHE A 80 17.73 6.85 0.84
CA PHE A 80 18.68 6.40 -0.19
C PHE A 80 18.27 6.67 -1.66
N THR A 81 16.98 6.95 -1.91
CA THR A 81 16.40 7.26 -3.23
C THR A 81 16.97 8.53 -3.84
N GLU A 82 17.27 9.57 -3.05
CA GLU A 82 17.91 10.79 -3.58
C GLU A 82 19.32 10.48 -4.11
N LYS A 83 20.12 9.69 -3.39
CA LYS A 83 21.48 9.32 -3.85
C LYS A 83 21.45 8.57 -5.18
N LYS A 84 20.48 7.68 -5.41
CA LYS A 84 20.39 6.91 -6.67
C LYS A 84 19.77 7.71 -7.82
N LEU A 85 18.82 8.60 -7.54
CA LEU A 85 18.26 9.53 -8.54
C LEU A 85 19.29 10.58 -8.99
N LEU A 86 20.10 11.11 -8.06
CA LEU A 86 21.19 12.04 -8.37
C LEU A 86 22.28 11.39 -9.23
N ILE A 87 22.64 10.14 -8.96
CA ILE A 87 23.62 9.40 -9.78
C ILE A 87 23.11 9.22 -11.22
N ASN A 88 21.84 8.85 -11.42
CA ASN A 88 21.31 8.67 -12.78
C ASN A 88 21.14 9.98 -13.56
N TYR A 89 20.94 11.13 -12.89
CA TYR A 89 20.86 12.43 -13.55
C TYR A 89 22.23 13.00 -13.96
N GLN A 90 23.31 12.63 -13.28
CA GLN A 90 24.66 13.11 -13.61
C GLN A 90 25.31 12.33 -14.77
N THR A 91 24.85 11.12 -15.08
CA THR A 91 25.36 10.30 -16.19
C THR A 91 24.70 10.64 -17.54
N ILE A 92 23.77 11.60 -17.58
CA ILE A 92 23.13 12.11 -18.82
C ILE A 92 23.49 13.60 -19.02
N LYS A 93 24.75 13.95 -18.80
CA LYS A 93 25.33 15.20 -19.27
C LYS A 93 26.65 14.93 -19.99
#